data_AF-A0A920EF45-F1
#
_entry.id   AF-A0A920EF45-F1
#
_cell.length_a   1.000
_cell.length_b   1.000
_cell.length_c   1.000
_cell.angle_alpha   90.00
_cell.angle_beta   90.00
_cell.angle_gamma   90.00
#
_symmetry.space_group_name_H-M   'P 1'
#
loop_
_entity.id
_entity.type
_entity.pdbx_description
1 polymer ?
#
loop_
_entity_poly.entity_id
_entity_poly.type
_entity_poly.pdbx_seq_one_letter_code
_entity_poly.pdbx_strand_id
1 'polypeptide(L)'
;MFKKNYLKNFGIPEKTDYLYHSIISGQIFPSYEHWISFFYESMDTIFDYLVDPILIIPDHFQNSFEIRSKSINSYFEKRKNSEKIVTKFNSTYNPVDSKLLYIIPSEWDKIISNLDKINFFEFQNPKKENCLDYKGVISKNFTVERQTHGLDLFEHVVIYLKELLNEE
;
A
#
# COMPACT_ATOMS: atom_id res chain seq x y z
N MET A 1 25.98 -10.42 -6.74
CA MET A 1 25.38 -9.19 -6.20
C MET A 1 25.14 -9.27 -4.69
N PHE A 2 24.37 -10.26 -4.23
CA PHE A 2 24.00 -10.46 -2.81
C PHE A 2 25.15 -10.26 -1.81
N LYS A 3 26.26 -11.01 -1.94
CA LYS A 3 27.40 -10.92 -1.01
C LYS A 3 27.90 -9.48 -0.79
N LYS A 4 28.05 -8.72 -1.87
CA LYS A 4 28.54 -7.33 -1.84
C LYS A 4 27.55 -6.44 -1.11
N ASN A 5 26.26 -6.53 -1.46
CA ASN A 5 25.20 -5.72 -0.85
C ASN A 5 24.98 -6.08 0.62
N TYR A 6 25.05 -7.37 0.97
CA TYR A 6 24.94 -7.85 2.34
C TYR A 6 26.06 -7.29 3.22
N LEU A 7 27.32 -7.47 2.80
CA LEU A 7 28.49 -6.97 3.54
C LEU A 7 28.45 -5.45 3.69
N LYS A 8 27.99 -4.72 2.66
CA LYS A 8 27.85 -3.25 2.69
C LYS A 8 26.84 -2.80 3.76
N ASN A 9 25.74 -3.52 3.94
CA ASN A 9 24.66 -3.11 4.85
C ASN A 9 24.84 -3.64 6.27
N PHE A 10 25.37 -4.87 6.43
CA PHE A 10 25.40 -5.57 7.72
C PHE A 10 26.81 -5.93 8.21
N GLY A 11 27.84 -5.73 7.39
CA GLY A 11 29.21 -6.13 7.74
C GLY A 11 29.44 -7.63 7.62
N ILE A 12 30.45 -8.14 8.32
CA ILE A 12 30.88 -9.54 8.23
C ILE A 12 29.83 -10.43 8.92
N PRO A 13 29.25 -11.42 8.23
CA PRO A 13 28.24 -12.31 8.80
C PRO A 13 28.86 -13.19 9.89
N GLU A 14 28.08 -13.43 10.95
CA GLU A 14 28.44 -14.37 11.99
C GLU A 14 28.37 -15.83 11.49
N LYS A 15 28.97 -16.75 12.25
CA LYS A 15 28.86 -18.19 11.95
C LYS A 15 27.41 -18.71 12.02
N THR A 16 26.58 -18.06 12.84
CA THR A 16 25.15 -18.35 13.06
C THR A 16 24.24 -17.68 12.03
N ASP A 17 24.79 -16.98 11.05
CA ASP A 17 24.04 -16.35 9.96
C ASP A 17 23.72 -17.38 8.86
N TYR A 18 22.83 -18.31 9.17
CA TYR A 18 22.43 -19.38 8.25
C TYR A 18 21.81 -18.86 6.96
N LEU A 19 21.14 -17.70 6.99
CA LEU A 19 20.65 -17.03 5.78
C LEU A 19 21.80 -16.77 4.80
N TYR A 20 22.82 -16.04 5.26
CA TYR A 20 23.96 -15.68 4.41
C TYR A 20 24.66 -16.93 3.87
N HIS A 21 24.96 -17.90 4.75
CA HIS A 21 25.68 -19.12 4.34
C HIS A 21 24.89 -19.98 3.36
N SER A 22 23.56 -20.06 3.52
CA SER A 22 22.68 -20.79 2.60
C SER A 22 22.64 -20.13 1.22
N ILE A 23 22.48 -18.81 1.16
CA ILE A 23 22.43 -18.09 -0.14
C ILE A 23 23.77 -18.22 -0.88
N ILE A 24 24.90 -18.10 -0.17
CA ILE A 24 26.22 -18.23 -0.78
C ILE A 24 26.51 -19.67 -1.26
N SER A 25 25.95 -20.68 -0.60
CA SER A 25 26.04 -22.09 -1.04
C SER A 25 25.04 -22.46 -2.15
N GLY A 26 24.27 -21.50 -2.65
CA GLY A 26 23.26 -21.74 -3.69
C GLY A 26 22.00 -22.44 -3.18
N GLN A 27 21.78 -22.45 -1.86
CA GLN A 27 20.60 -23.04 -1.24
C GLN A 27 19.53 -21.97 -0.97
N ILE A 28 18.27 -22.37 -1.10
CA ILE A 28 17.12 -21.53 -0.76
C ILE A 28 16.97 -21.49 0.77
N PHE A 29 16.88 -20.29 1.33
CA PHE A 29 16.56 -20.08 2.73
C PHE A 29 15.12 -19.57 2.85
N PRO A 30 14.26 -20.09 3.74
CA PRO A 30 12.89 -19.62 3.81
C PRO A 30 12.79 -18.14 4.18
N SER A 31 11.86 -17.41 3.56
CA SER A 31 11.68 -15.97 3.74
C SER A 31 12.86 -15.11 3.27
N TYR A 32 13.75 -15.64 2.41
CA TYR A 32 14.86 -14.88 1.82
C TYR A 32 14.39 -13.68 0.98
N GLU A 33 13.11 -13.64 0.60
CA GLU A 33 12.44 -12.54 -0.09
C GLU A 33 12.53 -11.23 0.69
N HIS A 34 12.71 -11.27 2.01
CA HIS A 34 12.95 -10.07 2.82
C HIS A 34 14.28 -9.38 2.47
N TRP A 35 15.19 -10.07 1.79
CA TRP A 35 16.47 -9.57 1.32
C TRP A 35 16.55 -9.47 -0.21
N ILE A 36 15.41 -9.51 -0.90
CA ILE A 36 15.35 -9.55 -2.36
C ILE A 36 16.13 -8.38 -3.01
N SER A 37 16.11 -7.20 -2.41
CA SER A 37 16.83 -6.01 -2.90
C SER A 37 18.35 -6.19 -2.96
N PHE A 38 18.93 -7.15 -2.24
CA PHE A 38 20.37 -7.40 -2.30
C PHE A 38 20.78 -8.25 -3.50
N PHE A 39 19.83 -8.94 -4.15
CA PHE A 39 20.10 -9.76 -5.33
C PHE A 39 20.22 -8.94 -6.61
N TYR A 40 19.69 -7.72 -6.63
CA TYR A 40 19.66 -6.83 -7.79
C TYR A 40 20.52 -5.58 -7.57
N GLU A 41 20.74 -4.82 -8.65
CA GLU A 41 21.41 -3.51 -8.60
C GLU A 41 20.46 -2.41 -8.12
N SER A 42 19.24 -2.44 -8.65
CA SER A 42 18.12 -1.58 -8.29
C SER A 42 16.84 -2.41 -8.23
N MET A 43 15.84 -1.87 -7.55
CA MET A 43 14.47 -2.37 -7.58
C MET A 43 13.64 -1.40 -8.40
N ASP A 44 12.91 -1.93 -9.36
CA ASP A 44 11.95 -1.15 -10.13
C ASP A 44 10.65 -0.99 -9.34
N THR A 45 9.91 0.07 -9.66
CA THR A 45 8.54 0.30 -9.21
C THR A 45 7.56 -0.16 -10.28
N ILE A 46 6.27 -0.22 -9.94
CA ILE A 46 5.23 -0.51 -10.95
C ILE A 46 5.20 0.53 -12.08
N PHE A 47 5.62 1.77 -11.82
CA PHE A 47 5.58 2.87 -12.79
C PHE A 47 6.61 2.71 -13.90
N ASP A 48 7.70 1.99 -13.66
CA ASP A 48 8.73 1.72 -14.67
C ASP A 48 8.24 0.77 -15.78
N TYR A 49 7.13 0.06 -15.53
CA TYR A 49 6.51 -0.88 -16.48
C TYR A 49 5.26 -0.31 -17.17
N LEU A 50 4.84 0.91 -16.84
CA LEU A 50 3.63 1.53 -17.39
C LEU A 50 4.00 2.56 -18.46
N VAL A 51 3.24 2.57 -19.55
CA VAL A 51 3.33 3.59 -20.61
C VAL A 51 2.22 4.62 -20.37
N ASP A 52 2.60 5.88 -20.19
CA ASP A 52 1.71 7.03 -19.98
C ASP A 52 0.55 6.77 -18.99
N PRO A 53 0.84 6.35 -17.73
CA PRO A 53 -0.22 5.98 -16.81
C PRO A 53 -0.98 7.20 -16.28
N ILE A 54 -2.30 7.07 -16.21
CA ILE A 54 -3.17 8.01 -15.49
C ILE A 54 -3.40 7.48 -14.07
N LEU A 55 -3.04 8.28 -13.08
CA LEU A 55 -3.19 7.93 -11.67
C LEU A 55 -4.57 8.38 -11.15
N ILE A 56 -5.39 7.43 -10.75
CA ILE A 56 -6.68 7.68 -10.09
C ILE A 56 -6.48 7.61 -8.56
N ILE A 57 -6.73 8.73 -7.88
CA ILE A 57 -6.47 8.89 -6.45
C ILE A 57 -7.80 9.09 -5.71
N PRO A 58 -8.21 8.15 -4.83
CA PRO A 58 -9.37 8.36 -3.97
C PRO A 58 -9.04 9.34 -2.83
N ASP A 59 -10.06 9.99 -2.28
CA ASP A 59 -9.93 11.07 -1.28
C ASP A 59 -9.07 10.68 -0.07
N HIS A 60 -9.29 9.47 0.45
CA HIS A 60 -8.60 8.97 1.64
C HIS A 60 -7.17 8.47 1.37
N PHE A 61 -6.70 8.46 0.12
CA PHE A 61 -5.41 7.88 -0.26
C PHE A 61 -4.24 8.46 0.53
N GLN A 62 -4.16 9.79 0.64
CA GLN A 62 -3.01 10.45 1.28
C GLN A 62 -2.88 10.01 2.75
N ASN A 63 -3.99 9.96 3.48
CA ASN A 63 -4.02 9.50 4.86
C ASN A 63 -3.62 8.02 4.96
N SER A 64 -4.17 7.16 4.10
CA SER A 64 -3.81 5.74 4.05
C SER A 64 -2.33 5.52 3.73
N PHE A 65 -1.77 6.29 2.81
CA PHE A 65 -0.35 6.25 2.44
C PHE A 65 0.54 6.64 3.61
N GLU A 66 0.24 7.73 4.31
CA GLU A 66 1.00 8.17 5.49
C GLU A 66 0.95 7.15 6.63
N ILE A 67 -0.23 6.62 6.95
CA ILE A 67 -0.40 5.58 7.97
C ILE A 67 0.43 4.34 7.60
N ARG A 68 0.36 3.91 6.34
CA ARG A 68 1.11 2.75 5.86
C ARG A 68 2.62 2.97 5.95
N SER A 69 3.10 4.12 5.49
CA SER A 69 4.52 4.51 5.54
C SER A 69 5.06 4.52 6.98
N LYS A 70 4.33 5.16 7.91
CA LYS A 70 4.67 5.15 9.34
C LYS A 70 4.69 3.74 9.93
N SER A 71 3.72 2.91 9.56
CA SER A 71 3.63 1.52 10.01
C SER A 71 4.84 0.70 9.54
N ILE A 72 5.22 0.80 8.26
CA ILE A 72 6.41 0.13 7.70
C ILE A 72 7.66 0.49 8.51
N ASN A 73 7.89 1.78 8.70
CA ASN A 73 9.08 2.26 9.41
C ASN A 73 9.06 1.81 10.88
N SER A 74 7.90 1.86 11.55
CA SER A 74 7.77 1.37 12.92
C SER A 74 8.08 -0.13 13.04
N TYR A 75 7.60 -0.96 12.11
CA TYR A 75 7.94 -2.39 12.10
C TYR A 75 9.42 -2.63 11.80
N PHE A 76 10.03 -1.87 10.89
CA PHE A 76 11.47 -1.92 10.64
C PHE A 76 12.27 -1.59 11.90
N GLU A 77 11.99 -0.47 12.55
CA GLU A 77 12.67 -0.05 13.78
C GLU A 77 12.49 -1.05 14.92
N LYS A 78 11.29 -1.63 15.07
CA LYS A 78 11.06 -2.71 16.04
C LYS A 78 11.94 -3.93 15.76
N ARG A 79 12.13 -4.32 14.49
CA ARG A 79 12.99 -5.46 14.14
C ARG A 79 14.47 -5.15 14.29
N LYS A 80 14.86 -3.91 14.08
CA LYS A 80 16.25 -3.44 14.22
C LYS A 80 16.68 -3.35 15.68
N ASN A 81 15.81 -2.84 16.55
CA ASN A 81 16.12 -2.58 17.95
C ASN A 81 15.84 -3.78 18.88
N SER A 82 15.19 -4.84 18.38
CA SER A 82 15.00 -6.08 19.12
C SER A 82 16.31 -6.86 19.20
N GLU A 83 16.81 -7.11 20.42
CA GLU A 83 18.15 -7.65 20.69
C GLU A 83 18.43 -9.07 20.15
N LYS A 84 17.48 -9.74 19.50
CA LYS A 84 17.64 -11.02 18.79
C LYS A 84 16.28 -11.41 18.19
N ILE A 85 15.89 -10.82 17.06
CA ILE A 85 14.94 -11.56 16.21
C ILE A 85 15.74 -12.68 15.60
N VAL A 86 15.45 -13.86 16.10
CA VAL A 86 15.97 -15.07 15.53
C VAL A 86 14.93 -15.55 14.53
N THR A 87 15.36 -15.82 13.29
CA THR A 87 14.49 -16.50 12.33
C THR A 87 13.99 -17.82 12.91
N LYS A 88 12.97 -18.41 12.28
CA LYS A 88 12.49 -19.74 12.64
C LYS A 88 13.60 -20.82 12.66
N PHE A 89 14.74 -20.56 12.02
CA PHE A 89 15.88 -21.48 11.87
C PHE A 89 17.10 -21.11 12.71
N ASN A 90 16.92 -20.38 13.81
CA ASN A 90 18.02 -19.96 14.68
C ASN A 90 19.07 -19.05 14.00
N SER A 91 18.77 -18.47 12.84
CA SER A 91 19.62 -17.48 12.16
C SER A 91 19.38 -16.08 12.70
N THR A 92 20.44 -15.29 12.84
CA THR A 92 20.37 -13.85 13.06
C THR A 92 19.50 -13.21 11.96
N TYR A 93 18.47 -12.46 12.35
CA TYR A 93 17.65 -11.70 11.41
C TYR A 93 18.22 -10.30 11.22
N ASN A 94 18.79 -10.02 10.06
CA ASN A 94 19.30 -8.70 9.71
C ASN A 94 18.25 -7.93 8.90
N PRO A 95 17.48 -7.00 9.50
CA PRO A 95 16.40 -6.30 8.78
C PRO A 95 16.98 -5.40 7.67
N VAL A 96 16.52 -5.61 6.44
CA VAL A 96 16.79 -4.69 5.32
C VAL A 96 16.08 -3.37 5.58
N ASP A 97 16.77 -2.26 5.27
CA ASP A 97 16.16 -0.93 5.32
C ASP A 97 14.90 -0.91 4.44
N SER A 98 13.78 -0.53 5.04
CA SER A 98 12.50 -0.41 4.36
C SER A 98 12.56 0.44 3.06
N LYS A 99 13.48 1.41 2.99
CA LYS A 99 13.69 2.25 1.80
C LYS A 99 14.18 1.48 0.57
N LEU A 100 14.74 0.28 0.76
CA LEU A 100 15.20 -0.57 -0.34
C LEU A 100 14.09 -1.47 -0.89
N LEU A 101 12.91 -1.49 -0.26
CA LEU A 101 11.79 -2.38 -0.60
C LEU A 101 10.48 -1.63 -0.85
N TYR A 102 10.33 -0.42 -0.32
CA TYR A 102 9.10 0.35 -0.39
C TYR A 102 9.39 1.78 -0.85
N ILE A 103 8.47 2.32 -1.65
CA ILE A 103 8.48 3.73 -2.05
C ILE A 103 8.26 4.60 -0.80
N ILE A 104 9.22 5.46 -0.49
CA ILE A 104 9.10 6.42 0.61
C ILE A 104 8.33 7.68 0.18
N PRO A 105 7.79 8.48 1.12
CA PRO A 105 7.03 9.69 0.78
C PRO A 105 7.76 10.63 -0.18
N SER A 106 9.06 10.87 0.03
CA SER A 106 9.84 11.75 -0.85
C SER A 106 10.11 11.18 -2.25
N GLU A 107 10.02 9.86 -2.43
CA GLU A 107 10.10 9.22 -3.75
C GLU A 107 8.74 9.23 -4.43
N TRP A 108 7.68 8.95 -3.66
CA TRP A 108 6.31 9.03 -4.14
C TRP A 108 6.00 10.39 -4.77
N ASP A 109 6.33 11.48 -4.08
CA ASP A 109 6.12 12.84 -4.57
C ASP A 109 6.82 13.10 -5.91
N LYS A 110 8.01 12.52 -6.12
CA LYS A 110 8.77 12.64 -7.38
C LYS A 110 8.17 11.79 -8.50
N ILE A 111 7.67 10.61 -8.17
CA ILE A 111 7.02 9.73 -9.16
C ILE A 111 5.75 10.39 -9.67
N ILE A 112 4.88 10.86 -8.76
CA ILE A 112 3.58 11.40 -9.14
C ILE A 112 3.64 12.82 -9.72
N SER A 113 4.77 13.53 -9.62
CA SER A 113 4.89 14.88 -10.18
C SER A 113 4.76 14.89 -11.70
N ASN A 114 5.17 13.79 -12.34
CA ASN A 114 5.25 13.67 -13.80
C ASN A 114 4.05 12.91 -14.41
N LEU A 115 3.07 12.50 -13.58
CA LEU A 115 1.92 11.72 -14.02
C LEU A 115 0.65 12.56 -14.09
N ASP A 116 -0.19 12.25 -15.07
CA ASP A 116 -1.56 12.73 -15.10
C ASP A 116 -2.36 12.13 -13.93
N LYS A 117 -3.16 12.96 -13.27
CA LYS A 117 -3.83 12.61 -12.01
C LYS A 117 -5.30 13.00 -12.04
N ILE A 118 -6.16 12.06 -11.68
CA ILE A 118 -7.58 12.30 -11.41
C ILE A 118 -7.80 12.05 -9.92
N ASN A 119 -8.22 13.09 -9.19
CA ASN A 119 -8.52 12.98 -7.76
C ASN A 119 -10.04 12.91 -7.57
N PHE A 120 -10.50 11.89 -6.86
CA PHE A 120 -11.89 11.76 -6.44
C PHE A 120 -12.06 12.30 -5.03
N PHE A 121 -13.10 13.09 -4.83
CA PHE A 121 -13.50 13.62 -3.53
C PHE A 121 -14.92 13.16 -3.22
N GLU A 122 -15.18 12.76 -1.98
CA GLU A 122 -16.53 12.39 -1.56
C GLU A 122 -17.45 13.62 -1.48
N PHE A 123 -16.87 14.78 -1.15
CA PHE A 123 -17.57 16.05 -1.02
C PHE A 123 -16.99 17.10 -1.96
N GLN A 124 -17.80 18.09 -2.32
CA GLN A 124 -17.31 19.25 -3.08
C GLN A 124 -16.14 19.90 -2.34
N ASN A 125 -15.01 20.03 -3.04
CA ASN A 125 -13.81 20.64 -2.49
C ASN A 125 -13.64 22.06 -3.07
N PRO A 126 -14.08 23.11 -2.36
CA PRO A 126 -14.11 24.48 -2.90
C PRO A 126 -12.72 25.08 -3.12
N LYS A 127 -11.65 24.39 -2.69
CA LYS A 127 -10.27 24.90 -2.76
C LYS A 127 -9.51 24.48 -4.02
N LYS A 128 -10.06 23.61 -4.88
CA LYS A 128 -9.39 23.13 -6.09
C LYS A 128 -10.04 23.67 -7.35
N GLU A 129 -9.24 24.31 -8.19
CA GLU A 129 -9.61 24.67 -9.57
C GLU A 129 -9.79 23.39 -10.41
N ASN A 130 -10.63 23.45 -11.46
CA ASN A 130 -10.95 22.32 -12.34
C ASN A 130 -11.61 21.10 -11.66
N CYS A 131 -12.41 21.32 -10.62
CA CYS A 131 -13.23 20.26 -10.04
C CYS A 131 -14.53 20.08 -10.83
N LEU A 132 -14.79 18.86 -11.31
CA LEU A 132 -16.08 18.48 -11.89
C LEU A 132 -16.96 17.89 -10.79
N ASP A 133 -18.15 18.47 -10.59
CA ASP A 133 -19.15 17.91 -9.68
C ASP A 133 -20.09 16.97 -10.45
N TYR A 134 -20.08 15.70 -10.09
CA TYR A 134 -20.98 14.67 -10.62
C TYR A 134 -22.31 14.58 -9.86
N LYS A 135 -22.56 15.51 -8.90
CA LYS A 135 -23.80 15.63 -8.14
C LYS A 135 -24.22 14.35 -7.42
N GLY A 136 -23.23 13.58 -6.96
CA GLY A 136 -23.46 12.38 -6.17
C GLY A 136 -24.20 12.72 -4.87
N VAL A 137 -25.34 12.09 -4.63
CA VAL A 137 -26.14 12.25 -3.41
C VAL A 137 -26.31 10.93 -2.70
N ILE A 138 -26.31 10.96 -1.36
CA ILE A 138 -26.62 9.79 -0.56
C ILE A 138 -28.09 9.43 -0.81
N SER A 139 -28.35 8.18 -1.19
CA SER A 139 -29.71 7.70 -1.46
C SER A 139 -30.54 7.60 -0.18
N LYS A 140 -31.87 7.53 -0.34
CA LYS A 140 -32.79 7.26 0.78
C LYS A 140 -32.35 6.01 1.56
N ASN A 141 -32.39 6.11 2.89
CA ASN A 141 -32.19 4.98 3.79
C ASN A 141 -33.54 4.31 4.11
N PHE A 142 -33.64 2.99 3.88
CA PHE A 142 -34.86 2.19 4.09
C PHE A 142 -34.89 1.48 5.46
N THR A 143 -34.27 2.04 6.49
CA THR A 143 -34.22 1.43 7.83
C THR A 143 -35.61 1.30 8.46
N VAL A 144 -36.50 2.26 8.21
CA VAL A 144 -37.88 2.26 8.75
C VAL A 144 -38.70 1.13 8.13
N GLU A 145 -38.64 0.99 6.81
CA GLU A 145 -39.34 -0.04 6.06
C GLU A 145 -38.86 -1.45 6.45
N ARG A 146 -37.56 -1.61 6.80
CA ARG A 146 -37.00 -2.86 7.31
C ARG A 146 -37.51 -3.26 8.69
N GLN A 147 -37.79 -2.29 9.56
CA GLN A 147 -38.18 -2.54 10.95
C GLN A 147 -39.70 -2.68 11.12
N THR A 148 -40.48 -2.29 10.11
CA THR A 148 -41.94 -2.29 10.18
C THR A 148 -42.50 -3.61 9.70
N HIS A 149 -43.15 -4.37 10.59
CA HIS A 149 -43.84 -5.59 10.21
C HIS A 149 -45.03 -5.30 9.29
N GLY A 150 -45.11 -6.01 8.17
CA GLY A 150 -46.21 -5.90 7.20
C GLY A 150 -45.94 -4.96 6.02
N LEU A 151 -44.77 -4.30 5.95
CA LEU A 151 -44.34 -3.57 4.76
C LEU A 151 -43.44 -4.45 3.87
N ASP A 152 -43.66 -4.39 2.55
CA ASP A 152 -42.74 -4.95 1.58
C ASP A 152 -41.63 -3.93 1.26
N LEU A 153 -40.42 -4.24 1.73
CA LEU A 153 -39.23 -3.44 1.50
C LEU A 153 -38.93 -3.26 0.00
N PHE A 154 -39.07 -4.31 -0.80
CA PHE A 154 -38.71 -4.26 -2.22
C PHE A 154 -39.69 -3.42 -3.02
N GLU A 155 -40.97 -3.48 -2.67
CA GLU A 155 -41.99 -2.61 -3.27
C GLU A 155 -41.66 -1.13 -3.04
N HIS A 156 -41.30 -0.75 -1.82
CA HIS A 156 -40.94 0.63 -1.48
C HIS A 156 -39.65 1.10 -2.18
N VAL A 157 -38.68 0.20 -2.37
CA VAL A 157 -37.47 0.48 -3.16
C VAL A 157 -37.83 0.72 -4.63
N VAL A 158 -38.71 -0.10 -5.22
CA VAL A 158 -39.15 0.07 -6.61
C VAL A 158 -39.90 1.38 -6.80
N ILE A 159 -40.77 1.77 -5.87
CA ILE A 159 -41.47 3.07 -5.90
C ILE A 159 -40.46 4.22 -5.91
N TYR A 160 -39.51 4.21 -4.96
CA TYR A 160 -38.48 5.24 -4.86
C TYR A 160 -37.60 5.34 -6.13
N LEU A 161 -37.20 4.22 -6.71
CA LEU A 161 -36.42 4.22 -7.95
C LEU A 161 -37.22 4.76 -9.14
N LYS A 162 -38.52 4.49 -9.22
CA LYS A 162 -39.39 5.05 -10.27
C LYS A 162 -39.55 6.55 -10.12
N GLU A 163 -39.68 7.07 -8.91
CA GLU A 163 -39.71 8.52 -8.65
C GLU A 163 -38.42 9.17 -9.13
N LEU A 164 -37.26 8.62 -8.76
CA LEU A 164 -35.96 9.13 -9.19
C LEU A 164 -35.76 9.13 -10.71
N LEU A 165 -36.24 8.10 -11.41
CA LEU A 165 -36.10 7.98 -12.88
C LEU A 165 -37.11 8.85 -13.64
N ASN A 166 -38.21 9.26 -13.01
CA ASN A 166 -39.24 10.09 -13.63
C ASN A 166 -39.06 11.60 -13.37
N GLU A 167 -38.08 11.99 -12.56
CA GLU A 167 -37.74 13.40 -12.27
C GLU A 167 -36.69 14.00 -13.24
N GLU A 168 -36.39 13.33 -14.36
CA GLU A 168 -35.65 13.88 -15.51
C GLU A 168 -36.58 14.42 -16.60
#